data_AF-A0A0B6AR78-F1
#
_entry.id   AF-A0A0B6AR78-F1
#
_cell.length_a   1.000
_cell.length_b   1.000
_cell.length_c   1.000
_cell.angle_alpha   90.00
_cell.angle_beta   90.00
_cell.angle_gamma   90.00
#
_symmetry.space_group_name_H-M   'P 1'
#
loop_
_entity.id
_entity.type
_entity.pdbx_description
1 polymer ?
#
loop_
_entity_poly.entity_id
_entity_poly.type
_entity_poly.pdbx_seq_one_letter_code
_entity_poly.pdbx_strand_id
1 'polypeptide(L)'
;MLELFLRKKRQYLITTYQFILNVSLIVLGFILVYFLLRELFYIMNDALTGNNNVHKILGKVLVFFLYFAFVSMIMTYFKESCHFPLSYLLYIGITATIRFIIVNNNYQIGSLFLSLGIIALTISYLMLTKKRLEDNERRI
;
A
#
# COMPACT_ATOMS: atom_id res chain seq x y z
N MET A 1 6.62 5.67 41.02
CA MET A 1 5.31 4.98 41.11
C MET A 1 4.33 5.38 39.99
N LEU A 2 4.24 6.66 39.60
CA LEU A 2 3.37 7.14 38.51
C LEU A 2 3.75 6.58 37.11
N GLU A 3 5.05 6.50 36.80
CA GLU A 3 5.61 5.94 35.55
C GLU A 3 5.12 4.50 35.24
N LEU A 4 4.97 3.67 36.27
CA LEU A 4 4.51 2.27 36.14
C LEU A 4 3.03 2.19 35.74
N PHE A 5 2.20 3.11 36.24
CA PHE A 5 0.77 3.15 35.93
C PHE A 5 0.52 3.64 34.49
N LEU A 6 1.29 4.63 34.05
CA LEU A 6 1.27 5.14 32.67
C LEU A 6 1.76 4.09 31.66
N ARG A 7 2.77 3.29 32.02
CA ARG A 7 3.27 2.19 31.18
C ARG A 7 2.23 1.08 30.99
N LYS A 8 1.49 0.73 32.05
CA LYS A 8 0.46 -0.32 32.04
C LYS A 8 -0.79 0.08 31.25
N LYS A 9 -1.26 1.33 31.41
CA LYS A 9 -2.37 1.89 30.63
C LYS A 9 -2.01 1.98 29.13
N ARG A 10 -0.76 2.35 28.82
CA ARG A 10 -0.25 2.40 27.44
C ARG A 10 -0.20 1.02 26.78
N GLN A 11 0.18 -0.04 27.49
CA GLN A 11 0.18 -1.39 26.93
C GLN A 11 -1.23 -1.90 26.61
N TYR A 12 -2.21 -1.62 27.47
CA TYR A 12 -3.60 -2.00 27.20
C TYR A 12 -4.16 -1.30 25.95
N LEU A 13 -3.85 0.00 25.77
CA LEU A 13 -4.23 0.73 24.57
C LEU A 13 -3.60 0.15 23.30
N ILE A 14 -2.32 -0.23 23.35
CA ILE A 14 -1.60 -0.82 22.21
C ILE A 14 -2.22 -2.17 21.83
N THR A 15 -2.53 -3.03 22.81
CA THR A 15 -3.13 -4.35 22.56
C THR A 15 -4.53 -4.24 21.94
N THR A 16 -5.38 -3.34 22.44
CA THR A 16 -6.72 -3.11 21.86
C THR A 16 -6.63 -2.57 20.44
N TYR A 17 -5.70 -1.64 20.17
CA TYR A 17 -5.49 -1.09 18.83
C TYR A 17 -5.01 -2.15 17.84
N GLN A 18 -4.08 -3.02 18.25
CA GLN A 18 -3.61 -4.14 17.44
C GLN A 18 -4.74 -5.10 17.10
N PHE A 19 -5.64 -5.39 18.05
CA PHE A 19 -6.79 -6.26 17.79
C PHE A 19 -7.74 -5.66 16.75
N ILE A 20 -8.10 -4.39 16.88
CA ILE A 20 -8.98 -3.68 15.93
C ILE A 20 -8.35 -3.61 14.54
N LEU A 21 -7.06 -3.27 14.45
CA LEU A 21 -6.31 -3.23 13.20
C LEU A 21 -6.26 -4.58 12.51
N ASN A 22 -5.99 -5.65 13.27
CA ASN A 22 -5.94 -7.00 12.73
C ASN A 22 -7.29 -7.42 12.13
N VAL A 23 -8.38 -7.26 12.88
CA VAL A 23 -9.74 -7.58 12.39
C VAL A 23 -10.05 -6.78 11.13
N SER A 24 -9.76 -5.48 11.11
CA SER A 24 -9.97 -4.62 9.95
C SER A 24 -9.16 -5.10 8.73
N LEU A 25 -7.90 -5.50 8.91
CA LEU A 25 -7.05 -6.01 7.83
C LEU A 25 -7.55 -7.34 7.26
N ILE A 26 -8.10 -8.24 8.09
CA ILE A 26 -8.71 -9.49 7.61
C ILE A 26 -9.90 -9.17 6.70
N VAL A 27 -10.82 -8.32 7.17
CA VAL A 27 -12.00 -7.91 6.40
C VAL A 27 -11.58 -7.24 5.09
N LEU A 28 -10.62 -6.33 5.15
CA LEU A 28 -10.08 -5.63 3.99
C LEU A 28 -9.44 -6.61 3.00
N GLY A 29 -8.66 -7.58 3.47
CA GLY A 29 -8.04 -8.60 2.64
C GLY A 29 -9.07 -9.41 1.83
N PHE A 30 -10.15 -9.86 2.47
CA PHE A 30 -11.24 -10.56 1.77
C PHE A 30 -11.90 -9.70 0.70
N ILE A 31 -12.18 -8.43 0.99
CA ILE A 31 -12.76 -7.50 0.03
C ILE A 31 -11.83 -7.32 -1.18
N LEU A 32 -10.53 -7.14 -0.96
CA LEU A 32 -9.58 -6.94 -2.06
C LEU A 32 -9.43 -8.18 -2.94
N VAL A 33 -9.41 -9.38 -2.35
CA VAL A 33 -9.36 -10.62 -3.13
C VAL A 33 -10.61 -10.75 -4.01
N TYR A 34 -11.79 -10.42 -3.48
CA TYR A 34 -13.02 -10.39 -4.27
C TYR A 34 -12.94 -9.39 -5.44
N PHE A 35 -12.48 -8.16 -5.19
CA PHE A 35 -12.29 -7.16 -6.24
C PHE A 35 -11.28 -7.59 -7.30
N LEU A 36 -10.19 -8.23 -6.88
CA LEU A 36 -9.14 -8.74 -7.77
C LEU A 36 -9.68 -9.79 -8.73
N LEU A 37 -10.46 -10.75 -8.23
CA LEU A 37 -11.10 -11.78 -9.06
C LEU A 37 -12.12 -11.17 -10.03
N ARG A 38 -12.90 -10.19 -9.56
CA ARG A 38 -13.88 -9.48 -10.40
C ARG A 38 -13.20 -8.73 -11.54
N GLU A 39 -12.11 -8.00 -11.26
CA GLU A 39 -11.38 -7.25 -12.27
C GLU A 39 -10.70 -8.19 -13.29
N LEU A 40 -10.16 -9.32 -12.82
CA LEU A 40 -9.60 -10.36 -13.69
C LEU A 40 -10.64 -10.88 -14.70
N PHE A 41 -11.88 -11.10 -14.24
CA PHE A 41 -12.97 -11.56 -15.12
C PHE A 41 -13.34 -10.50 -16.17
N TYR A 42 -13.37 -9.22 -15.81
CA TYR A 42 -13.61 -8.13 -16.76
C TYR A 42 -12.51 -8.03 -17.82
N ILE A 43 -11.24 -8.14 -17.43
CA ILE A 43 -10.11 -8.12 -18.36
C ILE A 43 -10.21 -9.30 -19.34
N MET A 44 -10.53 -10.49 -18.82
CA MET A 44 -10.68 -11.69 -19.65
C MET A 44 -11.83 -11.55 -20.66
N ASN A 45 -12.97 -11.02 -20.24
CA ASN A 45 -14.12 -10.79 -21.10
C ASN A 45 -13.83 -9.73 -22.19
N ASP A 46 -13.16 -8.64 -21.83
CA ASP A 46 -12.74 -7.61 -22.80
C ASP A 46 -11.73 -8.16 -23.82
N ALA A 47 -10.80 -9.02 -23.39
CA ALA A 47 -9.82 -9.65 -24.27
C ALA A 47 -10.49 -10.59 -25.30
N LEU A 48 -11.53 -11.32 -24.89
CA LEU A 48 -12.31 -12.21 -25.76
C LEU A 48 -13.21 -11.47 -26.75
N THR A 49 -13.70 -10.28 -26.38
CA THR A 49 -14.64 -9.48 -27.20
C THR A 49 -13.93 -8.63 -28.27
N GLY A 50 -12.59 -8.64 -28.33
CA GLY A 50 -11.84 -8.00 -29.42
C GLY A 50 -11.84 -6.46 -29.42
N ASN A 51 -11.93 -5.84 -28.24
CA ASN A 51 -11.92 -4.38 -28.13
C ASN A 51 -10.49 -3.82 -28.20
N ASN A 52 -10.12 -3.21 -29.34
CA ASN A 52 -8.75 -2.73 -29.64
C ASN A 52 -8.28 -1.48 -28.87
N ASN A 53 -9.02 -1.04 -27.84
CA ASN A 53 -8.64 0.11 -27.04
C ASN A 53 -7.59 -0.27 -25.98
N VAL A 54 -6.33 -0.42 -26.41
CA VAL A 54 -5.17 -0.81 -25.58
C VAL A 54 -5.08 0.03 -24.30
N HIS A 55 -5.39 1.33 -24.38
CA HIS A 55 -5.34 2.23 -23.24
C HIS A 55 -6.35 1.86 -22.12
N LYS A 56 -7.55 1.41 -22.49
CA LYS A 56 -8.57 0.97 -21.52
C LYS A 56 -8.18 -0.35 -20.85
N ILE A 57 -7.64 -1.29 -21.63
CA ILE A 57 -7.19 -2.59 -21.12
C ILE A 57 -6.01 -2.39 -20.16
N LEU A 58 -5.03 -1.58 -20.53
CA LEU A 58 -3.91 -1.24 -19.65
C LEU A 58 -4.41 -0.63 -18.34
N GLY A 59 -5.35 0.32 -18.38
CA GLY A 59 -5.97 0.86 -17.16
C GLY A 59 -6.52 -0.21 -16.21
N LYS A 60 -7.24 -1.19 -16.74
CA LYS A 60 -7.79 -2.32 -15.95
C LYS A 60 -6.69 -3.23 -15.39
N VAL A 61 -5.68 -3.56 -16.18
CA VAL A 61 -4.51 -4.34 -15.74
C VAL A 61 -3.73 -3.62 -14.63
N LEU A 62 -3.59 -2.30 -14.76
CA LEU A 62 -2.96 -1.43 -13.77
C LEU A 62 -3.71 -1.45 -12.44
N VAL A 63 -5.04 -1.48 -12.45
CA VAL A 63 -5.89 -1.61 -11.26
C VAL A 63 -5.81 -3.02 -10.67
N PHE A 64 -5.83 -4.07 -11.48
CA PHE A 64 -5.63 -5.45 -11.04
C PHE A 64 -4.33 -5.62 -10.25
N PHE A 65 -3.23 -5.12 -10.80
CA PHE A 65 -1.92 -5.23 -10.15
C PHE A 65 -1.82 -4.34 -8.90
N LEU A 66 -2.64 -3.28 -8.79
CA LEU A 66 -2.75 -2.48 -7.57
C LEU A 66 -3.41 -3.30 -6.45
N TYR A 67 -4.54 -3.98 -6.73
CA TYR A 67 -5.18 -4.86 -5.75
C TYR A 67 -4.24 -5.97 -5.28
N PHE A 68 -3.49 -6.58 -6.21
CA PHE A 68 -2.49 -7.59 -5.88
C PHE A 68 -1.42 -7.05 -4.91
N ALA A 69 -0.89 -5.86 -5.17
CA ALA A 69 0.11 -5.23 -4.31
C ALA A 69 -0.40 -5.00 -2.88
N PHE A 70 -1.64 -4.51 -2.73
CA PHE A 70 -2.26 -4.33 -1.41
C PHE A 70 -2.52 -5.65 -0.69
N VAL A 71 -2.99 -6.70 -1.38
CA VAL A 71 -3.15 -8.04 -0.80
C VAL A 71 -1.80 -8.58 -0.33
N SER A 72 -0.74 -8.40 -1.13
CA SER A 72 0.62 -8.78 -0.74
C SER A 72 1.10 -8.04 0.51
N MET A 73 0.77 -6.75 0.65
CA MET A 73 1.11 -5.98 1.85
C MET A 73 0.39 -6.51 3.09
N ILE A 74 -0.90 -6.80 2.98
CA ILE A 74 -1.68 -7.40 4.07
C ILE A 74 -1.08 -8.75 4.46
N MET A 75 -0.69 -9.58 3.50
CA MET A 75 -0.03 -10.85 3.78
C MET A 75 1.32 -10.68 4.49
N THR A 76 2.12 -9.69 4.08
CA THR A 76 3.38 -9.34 4.75
C THR A 76 3.15 -8.83 6.18
N TYR A 77 2.09 -8.05 6.41
CA TYR A 77 1.69 -7.62 7.75
C TYR A 77 1.43 -8.79 8.70
N PHE A 78 0.72 -9.83 8.23
CA PHE A 78 0.49 -11.06 9.01
C PHE A 78 1.79 -11.83 9.28
N LYS A 79 2.73 -11.84 8.32
CA LYS A 79 4.01 -12.55 8.45
C LYS A 79 4.98 -11.86 9.41
N GLU A 80 5.04 -10.53 9.44
CA GLU A 80 6.00 -9.75 10.26
C GLU A 80 5.52 -9.50 11.71
N SER A 81 4.73 -10.41 12.29
CA SER A 81 4.26 -10.31 13.70
C SER A 81 3.44 -9.05 14.01
N CYS A 82 2.52 -8.65 13.12
CA CYS A 82 1.64 -7.50 13.29
C CYS A 82 2.33 -6.13 13.39
N HIS A 83 3.61 -6.03 12.97
CA HIS A 83 4.24 -4.75 12.76
C HIS A 83 3.83 -4.20 11.40
N PHE A 84 3.33 -2.96 11.37
CA PHE A 84 2.90 -2.36 10.11
C PHE A 84 4.12 -2.02 9.25
N PRO A 85 4.29 -2.65 8.06
CA PRO A 85 5.47 -2.43 7.23
C PRO A 85 5.32 -1.11 6.48
N LEU A 86 5.61 0.00 7.18
CA LEU A 86 5.46 1.36 6.65
C LEU A 86 6.28 1.60 5.37
N SER A 87 7.45 0.95 5.26
CA SER A 87 8.29 0.99 4.05
C SER A 87 7.62 0.35 2.84
N TYR A 88 6.88 -0.75 3.04
CA TYR A 88 6.11 -1.39 1.97
C TYR A 88 4.94 -0.52 1.54
N LEU A 89 4.26 0.14 2.48
CA LEU A 89 3.19 1.09 2.16
C LEU A 89 3.70 2.22 1.26
N LEU A 90 4.84 2.82 1.63
CA LEU A 90 5.46 3.90 0.87
C LEU A 90 5.85 3.43 -0.54
N TYR A 91 6.46 2.24 -0.67
CA TYR A 91 6.82 1.67 -1.96
C TYR A 91 5.60 1.47 -2.87
N ILE A 92 4.53 0.86 -2.35
CA ILE A 92 3.27 0.65 -3.10
C ILE A 92 2.64 2.00 -3.49
N GLY A 93 2.69 3.00 -2.60
CA GLY A 93 2.22 4.35 -2.88
C GLY A 93 3.00 5.03 -4.00
N ILE A 94 4.33 4.90 -4.02
CA ILE A 94 5.20 5.41 -5.09
C ILE A 94 4.85 4.74 -6.41
N THR A 95 4.79 3.39 -6.45
CA THR A 95 4.47 2.64 -7.66
C THR A 95 3.07 2.98 -8.18
N ALA A 96 2.07 3.12 -7.31
CA ALA A 96 0.70 3.51 -7.68
C ALA A 96 0.65 4.93 -8.28
N THR A 97 1.39 5.87 -7.70
CA THR A 97 1.43 7.25 -8.16
C THR A 97 2.10 7.35 -9.53
N ILE A 98 3.26 6.70 -9.72
CA ILE A 98 3.93 6.61 -11.04
C ILE A 98 2.99 5.99 -12.08
N ARG A 99 2.33 4.89 -11.72
CA ARG A 99 1.38 4.19 -12.59
C ARG A 99 0.20 5.08 -13.00
N PHE A 100 -0.33 5.89 -12.08
CA PHE A 100 -1.40 6.84 -12.36
C PHE A 100 -0.97 7.93 -13.36
N ILE A 101 0.27 8.43 -13.27
CA ILE A 101 0.82 9.41 -14.24
C ILE A 101 0.89 8.81 -15.64
N ILE A 102 1.39 7.57 -15.77
CA ILE A 102 1.57 6.92 -17.07
C ILE A 102 0.23 6.75 -17.80
N VAL A 103 -0.82 6.34 -17.07
CA VAL A 103 -2.14 6.14 -17.68
C VAL A 103 -2.87 7.46 -17.93
N ASN A 104 -2.72 8.46 -17.06
CA ASN A 104 -3.43 9.73 -17.17
C ASN A 104 -2.56 10.85 -17.76
N ASN A 105 -2.20 10.73 -19.04
CA ASN A 105 -1.33 11.69 -19.73
C ASN A 105 -1.99 13.07 -19.98
N ASN A 106 -3.32 13.18 -19.93
CA ASN A 106 -4.04 14.34 -20.50
C ASN A 106 -4.44 15.46 -19.51
N TYR A 107 -4.10 15.39 -18.22
CA TYR A 107 -4.50 16.41 -17.22
C TYR A 107 -3.31 17.20 -16.66
N GLN A 108 -3.07 18.39 -17.22
CA GLN A 108 -1.90 19.23 -16.94
C GLN A 108 -1.83 19.76 -15.49
N ILE A 109 -2.96 20.07 -14.85
CA ILE A 109 -2.97 20.67 -13.50
C ILE A 109 -2.82 19.60 -12.39
N GLY A 110 -3.43 18.42 -12.58
CA GLY A 110 -3.33 17.31 -11.63
C GLY A 110 -1.94 16.66 -11.59
N SER A 111 -1.21 16.70 -12.71
CA SER A 111 0.13 16.13 -12.83
C SER A 111 1.16 16.82 -11.92
N LEU A 112 0.99 18.13 -11.65
CA LEU A 112 1.88 18.88 -10.75
C LEU A 112 1.74 18.45 -9.29
N PHE A 113 0.49 18.31 -8.80
CA PHE A 113 0.23 17.79 -7.45
C PHE A 113 0.67 16.34 -7.29
N LEU A 114 0.52 15.53 -8.34
CA LEU A 114 0.99 14.15 -8.33
C LEU A 114 2.52 14.06 -8.26
N SER A 115 3.23 14.89 -9.03
CA SER A 115 4.69 14.99 -8.99
C SER A 115 5.19 15.41 -7.61
N LEU A 116 4.56 16.43 -7.01
CA LEU A 116 4.85 16.84 -5.63
C LEU A 116 4.64 15.70 -4.63
N GLY A 117 3.56 14.91 -4.82
CA GLY A 117 3.29 13.71 -4.05
C GLY A 117 4.41 12.67 -4.13
N ILE A 118 4.92 12.37 -5.34
CA ILE A 118 6.04 11.42 -5.54
C ILE A 118 7.30 11.87 -4.80
N ILE A 119 7.61 13.17 -4.85
CA ILE A 119 8.76 13.74 -4.16
C ILE A 119 8.60 13.57 -2.64
N ALA A 120 7.43 13.89 -2.09
CA ALA A 120 7.14 13.72 -0.66
C ALA A 120 7.22 12.25 -0.21
N LEU A 121 6.67 11.34 -1.01
CA LEU A 121 6.73 9.88 -0.78
C LEU A 121 8.17 9.36 -0.81
N THR A 122 8.97 9.80 -1.79
CA THR A 122 10.38 9.45 -1.93
C THR A 122 11.22 9.95 -0.76
N ILE A 123 11.00 11.19 -0.32
CA ILE A 123 11.70 11.77 0.85
C ILE A 123 11.37 10.98 2.12
N SER A 124 10.09 10.64 2.34
CA SER A 124 9.69 9.81 3.48
C SER A 124 10.35 8.43 3.46
N TYR A 125 10.42 7.80 2.28
CA TYR A 125 11.07 6.51 2.10
C TYR A 125 12.58 6.57 2.39
N LEU A 126 13.26 7.63 1.94
CA LEU A 126 14.68 7.86 2.22
C LEU A 126 14.95 8.07 3.71
N MET A 127 14.14 8.87 4.40
CA MET A 127 14.28 9.05 5.86
C MET A 127 14.11 7.73 6.62
N LEU A 128 13.11 6.94 6.25
CA LEU A 128 12.84 5.66 6.89
C LEU A 128 13.99 4.66 6.67
N THR A 129 14.57 4.67 5.47
CA THR A 129 15.72 3.83 5.11
C THR A 129 16.99 4.27 5.84
N LYS A 130 17.28 5.58 5.88
CA LYS A 130 18.44 6.13 6.60
C LYS A 130 18.42 5.75 8.08
N LYS A 131 17.27 5.94 8.74
CA LYS A 131 17.10 5.57 10.16
C LYS A 131 17.39 4.08 10.40
N ARG A 132 16.93 3.21 9.49
CA ARG A 132 17.17 1.77 9.58
C ARG A 132 18.66 1.43 9.44
N LEU A 133 19.41 2.14 8.59
CA LEU A 133 20.85 1.92 8.43
C LEU A 133 21.65 2.42 9.66
N GLU A 134 21.33 3.59 10.20
CA GLU A 134 21.97 4.12 11.42
C GLU A 134 21.75 3.20 12.64
N ASP A 135 20.57 2.59 12.76
CA ASP A 135 20.30 1.60 13.82
C ASP A 135 21.00 0.24 13.59
N ASN A 136 21.35 -0.09 12.34
CA ASN A 136 22.09 -1.30 12.02
C ASN A 136 23.60 -1.12 12.27
N GLU A 137 24.15 0.06 11.98
CA GLU A 137 25.56 0.40 12.24
C GLU A 137 25.86 0.48 13.75
N ARG A 138 24.92 0.92 14.58
CA ARG A 138 25.05 0.92 16.06
C ARG A 138 25.02 -0.46 16.72
N ARG A 139 24.72 -1.53 15.97
CA ARG A 139 24.69 -2.92 16.48
C ARG A 139 25.93 -3.74 16.09
N ILE A 140 26.85 -3.14 15.35
CA ILE A 140 28.16 -3.70 14.97
C ILE A 140 29.23 -3.02 15.83
#